data_AF-A0A101VDL9-F1
#
_entry.id   AF-A0A101VDL9-F1
#
_cell.length_a   1.000
_cell.length_b   1.000
_cell.length_c   1.000
_cell.angle_alpha   90.00
_cell.angle_beta   90.00
_cell.angle_gamma   90.00
#
_symmetry.space_group_name_H-M   'P 1'
#
loop_
_entity.id
_entity.type
_entity.pdbx_description
1 polymer ?
#
loop_
_entity_poly.entity_id
_entity_poly.type
_entity_poly.pdbx_seq_one_letter_code
_entity_poly.pdbx_strand_id
1 'polypeptide(L)'
;MIFKRKLIGVLVALIMLFTSVSALAESSIYINDEKIDCVNVQPTLVNNRIMVPIRFIAENLGADVIWQDPNIIINQDGFKLRLSPTINLDTDGFELKLALDSKAVYKDGKAIGNLDIAPFLKNDRTMVPLRFVAETLDAKVDYINGSVFINPISRKEQAIKKSIYFNLALEKRFDHLPTFLEGEQPDLRSLLMYAYFNQKYYQYYYEYDPMSIEHVNQVALDNFDMEDVLHESTKEWDLEGNTYIATGWSYSSACFYELKEERTYLEDGKTMIDAILDEYSFLEYQYASNGFLPDFNETYSKPMMYVLEKKGDEIKEGPMSTIDAIESLIVIGDTDHFEKRGTLKIKYYIDESTGNMIFINVEFSQ
;
A
#
# COMPACT_ATOMS: atom_id res chain seq x y z
N MET A 1 -59.13 28.31 44.99
CA MET A 1 -57.80 28.83 44.63
C MET A 1 -56.67 27.79 44.61
N ILE A 2 -56.85 26.59 45.19
CA ILE A 2 -55.79 25.57 45.31
C ILE A 2 -55.60 24.74 44.01
N PHE A 3 -56.66 24.54 43.21
CA PHE A 3 -56.59 23.73 41.99
C PHE A 3 -55.80 24.37 40.83
N LYS A 4 -55.86 25.71 40.68
CA LYS A 4 -55.14 26.43 39.60
C LYS A 4 -53.62 26.50 39.82
N ARG A 5 -53.15 26.42 41.07
CA ARG A 5 -51.70 26.44 41.38
C ARG A 5 -51.02 25.07 41.16
N LYS A 6 -51.74 23.96 41.37
CA LYS A 6 -51.22 22.62 41.05
C LYS A 6 -51.11 22.37 39.53
N LEU A 7 -52.01 22.96 38.74
CA LEU A 7 -52.01 22.81 37.28
C LEU A 7 -50.82 23.50 36.59
N ILE A 8 -50.37 24.65 37.10
CA ILE A 8 -49.21 25.39 36.56
C ILE A 8 -47.90 24.65 36.88
N GLY A 9 -47.79 24.04 38.07
CA GLY A 9 -46.62 23.25 38.45
C GLY A 9 -46.44 21.99 37.59
N VAL A 10 -47.54 21.31 37.23
CA VAL A 10 -47.50 20.14 36.34
C VAL A 10 -47.15 20.55 34.90
N LEU A 11 -47.61 21.72 34.43
CA LEU A 11 -47.28 22.22 33.09
C LEU A 11 -45.80 22.59 32.95
N VAL A 12 -45.20 23.21 33.97
CA VAL A 12 -43.76 23.55 33.97
C VAL A 12 -42.89 22.28 34.09
N ALA A 13 -43.31 21.30 34.90
CA ALA A 13 -42.62 20.01 35.00
C ALA A 13 -42.71 19.18 33.70
N LEU A 14 -43.82 19.25 32.96
CA LEU A 14 -43.96 18.60 31.65
C LEU A 14 -43.10 19.27 30.56
N ILE A 15 -42.89 20.58 30.63
CA ILE A 15 -42.03 21.30 29.67
C ILE A 15 -40.54 20.99 29.93
N MET A 16 -40.13 20.79 31.20
CA MET A 16 -38.75 20.37 31.52
C MET A 16 -38.45 18.91 31.17
N LEU A 17 -39.46 18.05 31.01
CA LEU A 17 -39.29 16.64 30.63
C LEU A 17 -39.03 16.44 29.12
N PHE A 18 -39.04 17.51 28.31
CA PHE A 18 -38.84 17.44 26.85
C PHE A 18 -37.58 18.12 26.32
N THR A 19 -36.69 18.65 27.17
CA THR A 19 -35.36 19.08 26.70
C THR A 19 -34.30 18.02 27.01
N SER A 20 -34.44 16.83 26.43
CA SER A 20 -33.24 16.04 26.12
C SER A 20 -32.49 16.79 25.03
N VAL A 21 -31.62 17.72 25.42
CA VAL A 21 -30.58 18.19 24.53
C VAL A 21 -29.65 16.99 24.37
N SER A 22 -29.84 16.23 23.29
CA SER A 22 -28.83 15.27 22.87
C SER A 22 -27.57 16.09 22.56
N ALA A 23 -26.60 16.09 23.47
CA ALA A 23 -25.27 16.58 23.17
C ALA A 23 -24.73 15.66 22.08
N LEU A 24 -24.78 16.10 20.83
CA LEU A 24 -24.15 15.38 19.72
C LEU A 24 -22.66 15.33 20.05
N ALA A 25 -22.11 14.13 20.19
CA ALA A 25 -20.68 13.95 20.43
C ALA A 25 -19.89 14.70 19.34
N GLU A 26 -19.02 15.61 19.75
CA GLU A 26 -18.07 16.27 18.84
C GLU A 26 -17.16 15.18 18.26
N SER A 27 -17.25 14.95 16.94
CA SER A 27 -16.35 14.01 16.28
C SER A 27 -14.94 14.58 16.29
N SER A 28 -14.05 14.00 17.11
CA SER A 28 -12.61 14.33 17.08
C SER A 28 -11.99 13.80 15.79
N ILE A 29 -11.13 14.60 15.14
CA ILE A 29 -10.43 14.21 13.91
C ILE A 29 -8.96 14.00 14.24
N TYR A 30 -8.40 12.89 13.78
CA TYR A 30 -7.00 12.52 13.89
C TYR A 30 -6.43 12.40 12.48
N ILE A 31 -5.24 12.96 12.24
CA ILE A 31 -4.50 12.82 10.99
C ILE A 31 -3.10 12.33 11.34
N ASN A 32 -2.65 11.21 10.76
CA ASN A 32 -1.42 10.52 11.18
C ASN A 32 -1.38 10.25 12.70
N ASP A 33 -2.49 9.76 13.26
CA ASP A 33 -2.70 9.55 14.70
C ASP A 33 -2.60 10.79 15.61
N GLU A 34 -2.33 11.98 15.04
CA GLU A 34 -2.33 13.23 15.77
C GLU A 34 -3.73 13.84 15.79
N LYS A 35 -4.23 14.16 16.99
CA LYS A 35 -5.51 14.88 17.12
C LYS A 35 -5.36 16.27 16.53
N ILE A 36 -6.17 16.57 15.52
CA ILE A 36 -6.13 17.89 14.87
C ILE A 36 -7.25 18.76 15.43
N ASP A 37 -6.86 19.88 16.03
CA ASP A 37 -7.80 20.87 16.51
C ASP A 37 -8.30 21.75 15.35
N CYS A 38 -9.62 21.77 15.13
CA CYS A 38 -10.25 22.64 14.16
C CYS A 38 -10.37 24.07 14.73
N VAL A 39 -9.29 24.85 14.65
CA VAL A 39 -9.18 26.17 15.33
C VAL A 39 -10.24 27.19 14.89
N ASN A 40 -10.69 27.18 13.63
CA ASN A 40 -11.48 28.29 13.05
C ASN A 40 -12.92 27.93 12.66
N VAL A 41 -13.18 26.70 12.21
CA VAL A 41 -14.53 26.23 11.85
C VAL A 41 -14.63 24.76 12.23
N GLN A 42 -15.55 24.47 13.14
CA GLN A 42 -15.76 23.12 13.65
C GLN A 42 -16.38 22.19 12.58
N PRO A 43 -15.98 20.91 12.54
CA PRO A 43 -16.65 19.90 11.74
C PRO A 43 -18.15 19.90 12.02
N THR A 44 -18.98 19.80 10.99
CA THR A 44 -20.43 19.82 11.15
C THR A 44 -21.03 18.53 10.61
N LEU A 45 -21.88 17.87 11.39
CA LEU A 45 -22.66 16.72 10.92
C LEU A 45 -23.90 17.22 10.17
N VAL A 46 -23.98 16.93 8.87
CA VAL A 46 -25.14 17.27 8.03
C VAL A 46 -25.57 16.04 7.25
N ASN A 47 -26.84 15.64 7.37
CA ASN A 47 -27.39 14.43 6.75
C ASN A 47 -26.51 13.18 6.95
N ASN A 48 -26.03 12.99 8.19
CA ASN A 48 -25.14 11.89 8.57
C ASN A 48 -23.78 11.86 7.84
N ARG A 49 -23.28 13.03 7.42
CA ARG A 49 -21.94 13.21 6.84
C ARG A 49 -21.20 14.31 7.60
N ILE A 50 -19.93 14.06 7.88
CA ILE A 50 -19.05 15.06 8.50
C ILE A 50 -18.57 16.01 7.42
N MET A 51 -18.87 17.29 7.61
CA MET A 51 -18.49 18.38 6.73
C MET A 51 -17.35 19.17 7.38
N VAL A 52 -16.27 19.39 6.65
CA VAL A 52 -15.10 20.15 7.10
C VAL A 52 -14.72 21.24 6.10
N PRO A 53 -14.00 22.31 6.53
CA PRO A 53 -13.44 23.26 5.59
C PRO A 53 -12.50 22.55 4.62
N ILE A 54 -12.66 22.79 3.32
CA ILE A 54 -11.85 22.12 2.30
C ILE A 54 -10.35 22.33 2.49
N ARG A 55 -9.94 23.56 2.87
CA ARG A 55 -8.54 23.90 3.14
C ARG A 55 -7.96 23.07 4.29
N PHE A 56 -8.74 22.93 5.37
CA PHE A 56 -8.32 22.21 6.56
C PHE A 56 -7.93 20.78 6.21
N ILE A 57 -8.80 20.04 5.53
CA ILE A 57 -8.51 18.64 5.20
C ILE A 57 -7.43 18.53 4.12
N ALA A 58 -7.43 19.39 3.10
CA ALA A 58 -6.45 19.32 2.02
C ALA A 58 -5.02 19.63 2.48
N GLU A 59 -4.81 20.72 3.22
CA GLU A 59 -3.46 21.11 3.69
C GLU A 59 -2.89 20.10 4.70
N ASN A 60 -3.73 19.55 5.60
CA ASN A 60 -3.27 18.53 6.55
C ASN A 60 -2.94 17.19 5.87
N LEU A 61 -3.46 16.93 4.66
CA LEU A 61 -3.07 15.78 3.83
C LEU A 61 -1.92 16.11 2.88
N GLY A 62 -1.29 17.27 3.02
CA GLY A 62 -0.12 17.67 2.22
C GLY A 62 -0.44 18.22 0.83
N ALA A 63 -1.70 18.54 0.55
CA ALA A 63 -2.11 19.11 -0.72
C ALA A 63 -2.02 20.65 -0.72
N ASP A 64 -1.62 21.24 -1.85
CA ASP A 64 -1.57 22.69 -2.05
C ASP A 64 -2.96 23.24 -2.32
N VAL A 65 -3.36 24.28 -1.58
CA VAL A 65 -4.65 24.95 -1.76
C VAL A 65 -4.45 26.32 -2.39
N ILE A 66 -4.78 26.41 -3.68
CA ILE A 66 -4.68 27.64 -4.47
C ILE A 66 -6.05 28.30 -4.57
N TRP A 67 -6.13 29.55 -4.13
CA TRP A 67 -7.32 30.37 -4.24
C TRP A 67 -7.27 31.15 -5.56
N GLN A 68 -8.20 30.86 -6.47
CA GLN A 68 -8.34 31.53 -7.75
C GLN A 68 -9.77 32.02 -7.88
N ASP A 69 -10.09 33.15 -7.22
CA ASP A 69 -11.44 33.69 -7.13
C ASP A 69 -12.21 33.59 -8.48
N PRO A 70 -13.35 32.87 -8.54
CA PRO A 70 -14.13 32.32 -7.42
C PRO A 70 -13.89 30.83 -7.10
N ASN A 71 -12.85 30.23 -7.66
CA ASN A 71 -12.51 28.82 -7.52
C ASN A 71 -11.51 28.54 -6.39
N ILE A 72 -11.60 27.33 -5.83
CA ILE A 72 -10.59 26.72 -4.98
C ILE A 72 -10.00 25.54 -5.75
N ILE A 73 -8.68 25.50 -5.86
CA ILE A 73 -7.97 24.40 -6.50
C ILE A 73 -7.11 23.70 -5.44
N ILE A 74 -7.30 22.40 -5.31
CA ILE A 74 -6.41 21.52 -4.57
C ILE A 74 -5.52 20.79 -5.57
N ASN A 75 -4.21 20.86 -5.37
CA ASN A 75 -3.23 20.13 -6.15
C ASN A 75 -2.43 19.20 -5.25
N GLN A 76 -2.25 17.95 -5.68
CA GLN A 76 -1.36 16.98 -5.05
C GLN A 76 -0.87 15.98 -6.09
N ASP A 77 0.45 15.86 -6.29
CA ASP A 77 1.07 14.84 -7.14
C ASP A 77 0.45 14.66 -8.55
N GLY A 78 0.12 15.77 -9.22
CA GLY A 78 -0.49 15.77 -10.56
C GLY A 78 -2.00 15.50 -10.58
N PHE A 79 -2.58 15.13 -9.44
CA PHE A 79 -4.02 15.17 -9.21
C PHE A 79 -4.48 16.60 -8.93
N LYS A 80 -5.62 16.96 -9.52
CA LYS A 80 -6.24 18.27 -9.37
C LYS A 80 -7.71 18.11 -9.02
N LEU A 81 -8.11 18.71 -7.89
CA LEU A 81 -9.50 18.87 -7.50
C LEU A 81 -9.87 20.35 -7.55
N ARG A 82 -10.84 20.70 -8.41
CA ARG A 82 -11.40 22.04 -8.48
C ARG A 82 -12.78 22.09 -7.83
N LEU A 83 -12.97 23.10 -7.02
CA LEU A 83 -14.25 23.46 -6.44
C LEU A 83 -14.64 24.87 -6.92
N SER A 84 -15.84 24.99 -7.50
CA SER A 84 -16.34 26.22 -8.11
C SER A 84 -17.73 26.58 -7.60
N PRO A 85 -18.18 27.85 -7.68
CA PRO A 85 -19.57 28.19 -7.38
C PRO A 85 -20.56 27.58 -8.38
N THR A 86 -20.12 27.43 -9.63
CA THR A 86 -20.91 26.85 -10.72
C THR A 86 -20.10 25.80 -11.46
N ILE A 87 -20.77 24.87 -12.15
CA ILE A 87 -20.09 23.87 -12.96
C ILE A 87 -19.71 24.46 -14.33
N ASN A 88 -18.42 24.61 -14.60
CA ASN A 88 -17.90 24.91 -15.94
C ASN A 88 -17.17 23.66 -16.46
N LEU A 89 -17.63 23.12 -17.59
CA LEU A 89 -17.19 21.82 -18.09
C LEU A 89 -15.91 21.88 -18.94
N ASP A 90 -15.30 23.05 -19.14
CA ASP A 90 -14.06 23.20 -19.92
C ASP A 90 -12.92 22.35 -19.35
N THR A 91 -12.34 21.46 -20.15
CA THR A 91 -11.38 20.43 -19.71
C THR A 91 -9.94 20.85 -19.98
N ASP A 92 -9.18 21.17 -18.92
CA ASP A 92 -7.72 21.27 -18.98
C ASP A 92 -7.10 20.28 -17.98
N GLY A 93 -6.56 19.18 -18.51
CA GLY A 93 -5.86 18.14 -17.74
C GLY A 93 -6.78 17.16 -16.99
N PHE A 94 -6.15 16.22 -16.29
CA PHE A 94 -6.81 15.24 -15.41
C PHE A 94 -7.34 15.96 -14.16
N GLU A 95 -8.63 16.30 -14.15
CA GLU A 95 -9.23 17.17 -13.13
C GLU A 95 -10.57 16.61 -12.63
N LEU A 96 -10.67 16.45 -11.30
CA LEU A 96 -11.91 16.20 -10.59
C LEU A 96 -12.59 17.54 -10.26
N LYS A 97 -13.88 17.69 -10.55
CA LYS A 97 -14.64 18.93 -10.33
C LYS A 97 -15.85 18.73 -9.44
N LEU A 98 -16.01 19.66 -8.51
CA LEU A 98 -17.17 19.83 -7.65
C LEU A 98 -17.72 21.25 -7.79
N ALA A 99 -19.03 21.42 -7.55
CA ALA A 99 -19.65 22.73 -7.49
C ALA A 99 -20.42 22.93 -6.18
N LEU A 100 -20.49 24.18 -5.71
CA LEU A 100 -21.35 24.55 -4.60
C LEU A 100 -22.81 24.17 -4.91
N ASP A 101 -23.50 23.67 -3.89
CA ASP A 101 -24.92 23.27 -3.93
C ASP A 101 -25.26 22.20 -4.98
N SER A 102 -24.25 21.57 -5.59
CA SER A 102 -24.39 20.45 -6.51
C SER A 102 -23.79 19.18 -5.91
N LYS A 103 -24.51 18.06 -6.06
CA LYS A 103 -23.99 16.74 -5.68
C LYS A 103 -23.18 16.10 -6.80
N ALA A 104 -23.28 16.56 -8.03
CA ALA A 104 -22.64 15.90 -9.16
C ALA A 104 -21.11 16.04 -9.11
N VAL A 105 -20.41 14.93 -9.36
CA VAL A 105 -18.95 14.84 -9.44
C VAL A 105 -18.57 14.61 -10.89
N TYR A 106 -17.64 15.42 -11.40
CA TYR A 106 -17.15 15.31 -12.77
C TYR A 106 -15.66 15.00 -12.78
N LYS A 107 -15.22 14.15 -13.70
CA LYS A 107 -13.81 13.91 -14.00
C LYS A 107 -13.61 14.10 -15.50
N ASP A 108 -12.70 14.99 -15.87
CA ASP A 108 -12.35 15.27 -17.26
C ASP A 108 -13.59 15.60 -18.13
N GLY A 109 -14.50 16.39 -17.56
CA GLY A 109 -15.75 16.83 -18.21
C GLY A 109 -16.89 15.80 -18.18
N LYS A 110 -16.63 14.54 -17.80
CA LYS A 110 -17.64 13.48 -17.69
C LYS A 110 -18.17 13.38 -16.26
N ALA A 111 -19.48 13.34 -16.09
CA ALA A 111 -20.09 13.02 -14.79
C ALA A 111 -19.73 11.57 -14.40
N ILE A 112 -19.11 11.39 -13.23
CA ILE A 112 -18.66 10.07 -12.75
C ILE A 112 -19.43 9.58 -11.51
N GLY A 113 -20.26 10.42 -10.90
CA GLY A 113 -21.04 10.04 -9.72
C GLY A 113 -21.68 11.23 -9.02
N ASN A 114 -22.25 10.97 -7.85
CA ASN A 114 -22.82 12.00 -6.98
C ASN A 114 -22.29 11.85 -5.54
N LEU A 115 -22.07 12.98 -4.89
CA LEU A 115 -21.86 13.08 -3.45
C LEU A 115 -23.17 12.83 -2.71
N ASP A 116 -23.07 12.27 -1.51
CA ASP A 116 -24.22 12.14 -0.60
C ASP A 116 -24.78 13.50 -0.19
N ILE A 117 -23.89 14.48 -0.04
CA ILE A 117 -24.20 15.86 0.31
C ILE A 117 -23.35 16.82 -0.53
N ALA A 118 -23.98 17.89 -1.02
CA ALA A 118 -23.31 18.91 -1.83
C ALA A 118 -22.35 19.75 -0.96
N PRO A 119 -21.23 20.23 -1.51
CA PRO A 119 -20.42 21.28 -0.90
C PRO A 119 -21.24 22.56 -0.71
N PHE A 120 -21.03 23.28 0.38
CA PHE A 120 -21.76 24.52 0.67
C PHE A 120 -20.89 25.55 1.40
N LEU A 121 -21.29 26.82 1.35
CA LEU A 121 -20.63 27.89 2.11
C LEU A 121 -21.21 27.99 3.53
N LYS A 122 -20.33 28.07 4.53
CA LYS A 122 -20.68 28.36 5.93
C LYS A 122 -19.59 29.22 6.56
N ASN A 123 -19.97 30.39 7.08
CA ASN A 123 -19.05 31.35 7.71
C ASN A 123 -17.82 31.65 6.85
N ASP A 124 -18.04 31.95 5.57
CA ASP A 124 -16.99 32.21 4.58
C ASP A 124 -15.95 31.08 4.43
N ARG A 125 -16.37 29.84 4.68
CA ARG A 125 -15.60 28.63 4.38
C ARG A 125 -16.43 27.68 3.54
N THR A 126 -15.79 27.09 2.54
CA THR A 126 -16.42 26.02 1.79
C THR A 126 -16.30 24.71 2.56
N MET A 127 -17.45 24.18 2.93
CA MET A 127 -17.61 22.93 3.63
C MET A 127 -17.78 21.80 2.62
N VAL A 128 -16.99 20.74 2.78
CA VAL A 128 -16.97 19.56 1.91
C VAL A 128 -17.10 18.29 2.73
N PRO A 129 -17.62 17.18 2.15
CA PRO A 129 -17.66 15.91 2.86
C PRO A 129 -16.24 15.43 3.15
N LEU A 130 -15.89 15.26 4.43
CA LEU A 130 -14.54 14.91 4.89
C LEU A 130 -14.03 13.65 4.20
N ARG A 131 -14.82 12.57 4.27
CA ARG A 131 -14.44 11.27 3.71
C ARG A 131 -14.14 11.35 2.23
N PHE A 132 -15.00 12.05 1.47
CA PHE A 132 -14.83 12.19 0.03
C PHE A 132 -13.49 12.86 -0.30
N VAL A 133 -13.18 13.99 0.34
CA VAL A 133 -11.94 14.72 0.05
C VAL A 133 -10.72 13.94 0.51
N ALA A 134 -10.77 13.31 1.69
CA ALA A 134 -9.67 12.50 2.21
C ALA A 134 -9.38 11.28 1.32
N GLU A 135 -10.39 10.48 0.94
CA GLU A 135 -10.20 9.31 0.06
C GLU A 135 -9.79 9.73 -1.36
N THR A 136 -10.27 10.89 -1.83
CA THR A 136 -9.85 11.47 -3.11
C THR A 136 -8.36 11.83 -3.11
N LEU A 137 -7.83 12.26 -1.97
CA LEU A 137 -6.42 12.60 -1.73
C LEU A 137 -5.64 11.42 -1.12
N ASP A 138 -6.08 10.19 -1.39
CA ASP A 138 -5.38 8.98 -0.96
C ASP A 138 -5.18 8.85 0.54
N ALA A 139 -6.16 9.25 1.32
CA ALA A 139 -6.15 8.95 2.74
C ALA A 139 -7.20 7.91 3.07
N LYS A 140 -6.81 6.96 3.93
CA LYS A 140 -7.77 6.04 4.55
C LYS A 140 -8.54 6.78 5.65
N VAL A 141 -9.87 6.64 5.69
CA VAL A 141 -10.73 7.25 6.71
C VAL A 141 -11.48 6.20 7.53
N ASP A 142 -11.12 6.10 8.80
CA ASP A 142 -11.74 5.18 9.77
C ASP A 142 -12.56 5.96 10.82
N TYR A 143 -13.71 5.40 11.20
CA TYR A 143 -14.58 5.97 12.24
C TYR A 143 -14.59 5.04 13.45
N ILE A 144 -13.95 5.46 14.54
CA ILE A 144 -13.74 4.62 15.72
C ILE A 144 -14.27 5.37 16.93
N ASN A 145 -15.25 4.79 17.63
CA ASN A 145 -15.82 5.35 18.86
C ASN A 145 -16.27 6.83 18.74
N GLY A 146 -16.82 7.20 17.58
CA GLY A 146 -17.26 8.58 17.30
C GLY A 146 -16.15 9.54 16.88
N SER A 147 -14.89 9.10 16.85
CA SER A 147 -13.75 9.82 16.29
C SER A 147 -13.46 9.41 14.84
N VAL A 148 -12.78 10.27 14.09
CA VAL A 148 -12.38 10.08 12.69
C VAL A 148 -10.87 10.02 12.63
N PHE A 149 -10.31 8.98 12.02
CA PHE A 149 -8.87 8.82 11.79
C PHE A 149 -8.59 8.90 10.29
N ILE A 150 -7.59 9.69 9.89
CA ILE A 150 -7.24 9.95 8.49
C ILE A 150 -5.74 9.73 8.29
N ASN A 151 -5.37 8.72 7.50
CA ASN A 151 -3.96 8.38 7.29
C ASN A 151 -3.63 8.53 5.78
N PRO A 152 -2.90 9.60 5.36
CA PRO A 152 -2.47 9.80 3.99
C PRO A 152 -1.51 8.70 3.53
N ILE A 153 -1.74 8.26 2.31
CA ILE A 153 -0.93 7.33 1.55
C ILE A 153 -0.34 8.18 0.42
N SER A 154 0.97 8.41 0.39
CA SER A 154 1.60 9.00 -0.80
C SER A 154 1.51 7.95 -1.92
N ARG A 155 0.50 8.08 -2.81
CA ARG A 155 0.21 7.10 -3.90
C ARG A 155 1.47 6.74 -4.69
N LYS A 156 2.30 7.75 -4.98
CA LYS A 156 3.56 7.58 -5.67
C LYS A 156 4.58 6.77 -4.86
N GLU A 157 4.73 7.05 -3.57
CA GLU A 157 5.67 6.32 -2.73
C GLU A 157 5.18 4.89 -2.41
N GLN A 158 3.87 4.66 -2.28
CA GLN A 158 3.35 3.30 -2.21
C GLN A 158 3.56 2.51 -3.51
N ALA A 159 3.33 3.16 -4.65
CA ALA A 159 3.57 2.54 -5.94
C ALA A 159 5.06 2.19 -6.12
N ILE A 160 5.96 3.11 -5.76
CA ILE A 160 7.42 2.90 -5.78
C ILE A 160 7.79 1.76 -4.83
N LYS A 161 7.28 1.75 -3.60
CA LYS A 161 7.57 0.69 -2.61
C LYS A 161 7.10 -0.67 -3.11
N LYS A 162 5.85 -0.81 -3.55
CA LYS A 162 5.33 -2.07 -4.10
C LYS A 162 6.18 -2.60 -5.26
N SER A 163 6.58 -1.72 -6.18
CA SER A 163 7.50 -2.06 -7.29
C SER A 163 8.87 -2.52 -6.77
N ILE A 164 9.47 -1.80 -5.81
CA ILE A 164 10.74 -2.18 -5.19
C ILE A 164 10.64 -3.56 -4.54
N TYR A 165 9.59 -3.83 -3.75
CA TYR A 165 9.42 -5.12 -3.06
C TYR A 165 9.12 -6.27 -4.01
N PHE A 166 8.36 -6.03 -5.08
CA PHE A 166 8.15 -7.02 -6.14
C PHE A 166 9.49 -7.39 -6.79
N ASN A 167 10.26 -6.40 -7.22
CA ASN A 167 11.57 -6.61 -7.84
C ASN A 167 12.56 -7.27 -6.88
N LEU A 168 12.56 -6.86 -5.61
CA LEU A 168 13.39 -7.46 -4.57
C LEU A 168 13.04 -8.93 -4.37
N ALA A 169 11.76 -9.28 -4.32
CA ALA A 169 11.34 -10.66 -4.15
C ALA A 169 11.75 -11.55 -5.33
N LEU A 170 11.74 -11.00 -6.55
CA LEU A 170 12.28 -11.67 -7.73
C LEU A 170 13.79 -11.82 -7.68
N GLU A 171 14.52 -10.77 -7.29
CA GLU A 171 15.98 -10.79 -7.17
C GLU A 171 16.43 -11.82 -6.12
N LYS A 172 15.80 -11.77 -4.94
CA LYS A 172 16.17 -12.59 -3.78
C LYS A 172 15.48 -13.94 -3.73
N ARG A 173 14.57 -14.21 -4.68
CA ARG A 173 13.82 -15.48 -4.79
C ARG A 173 13.26 -15.92 -3.44
N PHE A 174 12.48 -15.02 -2.83
CA PHE A 174 11.94 -15.22 -1.49
C PHE A 174 11.13 -16.52 -1.34
N ASP A 175 10.58 -17.03 -2.43
CA ASP A 175 9.88 -18.33 -2.49
C ASP A 175 10.79 -19.53 -2.17
N HIS A 176 12.11 -19.36 -2.28
CA HIS A 176 13.11 -20.37 -1.93
C HIS A 176 13.94 -20.00 -0.71
N LEU A 177 13.77 -18.81 -0.14
CA LEU A 177 14.48 -18.53 1.10
C LEU A 177 13.89 -19.41 2.22
N PRO A 178 14.74 -20.17 2.92
CA PRO A 178 14.31 -20.94 4.08
C PRO A 178 13.81 -20.00 5.17
N THR A 179 12.97 -20.51 6.05
CA THR A 179 12.60 -19.79 7.28
C THR A 179 13.80 -19.76 8.23
N PHE A 180 14.13 -18.57 8.73
CA PHE A 180 15.06 -18.41 9.83
C PHE A 180 14.52 -17.36 10.79
N LEU A 181 14.51 -17.72 12.07
CA LEU A 181 13.97 -16.90 13.14
C LEU A 181 15.09 -16.10 13.80
N GLU A 182 14.76 -14.89 14.25
CA GLU A 182 15.69 -14.02 14.96
C GLU A 182 16.28 -14.73 16.19
N GLY A 183 17.60 -14.77 16.29
CA GLY A 183 18.33 -15.43 17.38
C GLY A 183 18.56 -16.93 17.19
N GLU A 184 18.12 -17.53 16.07
CA GLU A 184 18.44 -18.91 15.70
C GLU A 184 19.47 -18.93 14.55
N GLN A 185 20.47 -19.81 14.64
CA GLN A 185 21.44 -20.01 13.56
C GLN A 185 20.80 -20.84 12.44
N PRO A 186 20.92 -20.45 11.16
CA PRO A 186 20.45 -21.27 10.05
C PRO A 186 21.27 -22.57 9.98
N ASP A 187 20.61 -23.66 9.57
CA ASP A 187 21.33 -24.88 9.19
C ASP A 187 22.13 -24.66 7.89
N LEU A 188 23.10 -25.55 7.61
CA LEU A 188 23.96 -25.41 6.43
C LEU A 188 23.14 -25.31 5.14
N ARG A 189 22.08 -26.11 5.00
CA ARG A 189 21.20 -26.07 3.81
C ARG A 189 20.57 -24.70 3.63
N SER A 190 20.05 -24.13 4.72
CA SER A 190 19.38 -22.83 4.72
C SER A 190 20.37 -21.71 4.43
N LEU A 191 21.55 -21.76 5.04
CA LEU A 191 22.64 -20.84 4.80
C LEU A 191 23.12 -20.89 3.34
N LEU A 192 23.24 -22.08 2.74
CA LEU A 192 23.64 -22.24 1.33
C LEU A 192 22.59 -21.68 0.37
N MET A 193 21.29 -21.94 0.64
CA MET A 193 20.20 -21.35 -0.15
C MET A 193 20.25 -19.81 -0.07
N TYR A 194 20.44 -19.28 1.13
CA TYR A 194 20.56 -17.84 1.35
C TYR A 194 21.80 -17.25 0.63
N ALA A 195 22.97 -17.87 0.79
CA ALA A 195 24.22 -17.43 0.16
C ALA A 195 24.14 -17.44 -1.37
N TYR A 196 23.45 -18.43 -1.95
CA TYR A 196 23.20 -18.51 -3.38
C TYR A 196 22.36 -17.33 -3.89
N PHE A 197 21.22 -17.02 -3.26
CA PHE A 197 20.38 -15.90 -3.68
C PHE A 197 20.95 -14.53 -3.32
N ASN A 198 21.94 -14.48 -2.41
CA ASN A 198 22.67 -13.25 -2.09
C ASN A 198 23.94 -13.06 -2.94
N GLN A 199 24.24 -13.98 -3.86
CA GLN A 199 25.38 -13.84 -4.76
C GLN A 199 25.10 -12.72 -5.78
N LYS A 200 25.88 -11.63 -5.74
CA LYS A 200 25.77 -10.52 -6.71
C LYS A 200 26.24 -11.00 -8.09
N TYR A 201 25.33 -11.43 -8.99
CA TYR A 201 25.72 -11.68 -10.38
C TYR A 201 24.67 -11.31 -11.43
N TYR A 202 25.17 -10.78 -12.55
CA TYR A 202 24.41 -10.41 -13.73
C TYR A 202 23.80 -11.66 -14.36
N GLN A 203 22.47 -11.73 -14.34
CA GLN A 203 21.65 -12.85 -14.79
C GLN A 203 21.57 -12.94 -16.33
N TYR A 204 22.71 -13.12 -16.99
CA TYR A 204 22.75 -13.44 -18.42
C TYR A 204 23.50 -14.76 -18.64
N TYR A 205 22.70 -15.78 -18.94
CA TYR A 205 23.03 -17.16 -19.32
C TYR A 205 23.24 -18.18 -18.17
N TYR A 206 22.51 -19.28 -18.33
CA TYR A 206 22.42 -20.46 -17.46
C TYR A 206 23.73 -21.25 -17.39
N GLU A 207 24.67 -20.80 -16.57
CA GLU A 207 25.71 -21.67 -16.03
C GLU A 207 25.53 -21.71 -14.50
N TYR A 208 25.45 -22.92 -13.95
CA TYR A 208 25.28 -23.18 -12.53
C TYR A 208 26.53 -22.70 -11.81
N ASP A 209 26.53 -21.42 -11.40
CA ASP A 209 27.77 -20.83 -10.95
C ASP A 209 28.21 -21.45 -9.61
N PRO A 210 29.44 -21.97 -9.55
CA PRO A 210 30.00 -22.48 -8.32
C PRO A 210 30.02 -21.41 -7.21
N MET A 211 29.57 -21.76 -6.00
CA MET A 211 29.59 -20.88 -4.84
C MET A 211 30.76 -21.25 -3.93
N SER A 212 31.70 -20.33 -3.68
CA SER A 212 32.88 -20.64 -2.87
C SER A 212 32.54 -20.75 -1.37
N ILE A 213 33.28 -21.61 -0.65
CA ILE A 213 33.26 -21.66 0.82
C ILE A 213 33.51 -20.27 1.44
N GLU A 214 34.41 -19.48 0.84
CA GLU A 214 34.72 -18.12 1.30
C GLU A 214 33.49 -17.20 1.26
N HIS A 215 32.72 -17.25 0.17
CA HIS A 215 31.47 -16.50 0.05
C HIS A 215 30.44 -16.97 1.10
N VAL A 216 30.28 -18.28 1.28
CA VAL A 216 29.35 -18.83 2.29
C VAL A 216 29.74 -18.38 3.69
N ASN A 217 31.03 -18.41 4.05
CA ASN A 217 31.52 -17.95 5.34
C ASN A 217 31.31 -16.45 5.54
N GLN A 218 31.57 -15.64 4.51
CA GLN A 218 31.34 -14.20 4.59
C GLN A 218 29.85 -13.90 4.81
N VAL A 219 28.97 -14.58 4.08
CA VAL A 219 27.52 -14.47 4.26
C VAL A 219 27.10 -14.91 5.66
N ALA A 220 27.66 -16.00 6.18
CA ALA A 220 27.36 -16.51 7.51
C ALA A 220 27.74 -15.52 8.61
N LEU A 221 28.93 -14.92 8.50
CA LEU A 221 29.40 -13.91 9.42
C LEU A 221 28.55 -12.64 9.36
N ASP A 222 28.36 -12.09 8.17
CA ASP A 222 27.71 -10.80 7.97
C ASP A 222 26.23 -10.80 8.39
N ASN A 223 25.56 -11.96 8.27
CA ASN A 223 24.12 -12.06 8.46
C ASN A 223 23.69 -12.80 9.73
N PHE A 224 24.53 -13.72 10.21
CA PHE A 224 24.16 -14.62 11.29
C PHE A 224 25.20 -14.69 12.41
N ASP A 225 26.28 -13.87 12.35
CA ASP A 225 27.38 -13.86 13.33
C ASP A 225 28.02 -15.26 13.49
N MET A 226 28.14 -15.99 12.38
CA MET A 226 28.67 -17.36 12.32
C MET A 226 30.09 -17.39 11.73
N GLU A 227 31.11 -17.67 12.56
CA GLU A 227 32.53 -17.71 12.13
C GLU A 227 33.02 -19.10 11.69
N ASP A 228 32.47 -20.19 12.23
CA ASP A 228 32.97 -21.57 12.05
C ASP A 228 31.96 -22.47 11.30
N VAL A 229 31.59 -22.10 10.06
CA VAL A 229 30.65 -22.92 9.27
C VAL A 229 31.28 -24.27 8.94
N LEU A 230 30.62 -25.36 9.36
CA LEU A 230 31.00 -26.71 8.97
C LEU A 230 30.51 -26.97 7.55
N HIS A 231 31.45 -27.14 6.61
CA HIS A 231 31.15 -27.35 5.20
C HIS A 231 31.09 -28.84 4.84
N GLU A 232 29.96 -29.27 4.29
CA GLU A 232 29.74 -30.60 3.69
C GLU A 232 28.77 -30.50 2.50
N SER A 233 28.69 -31.56 1.68
CA SER A 233 27.64 -31.68 0.68
C SER A 233 26.26 -31.80 1.34
N THR A 234 25.25 -31.18 0.72
CA THR A 234 23.84 -31.31 1.09
C THR A 234 23.07 -32.01 -0.03
N LYS A 235 21.75 -32.19 0.13
CA LYS A 235 20.90 -32.74 -0.92
C LYS A 235 20.90 -31.87 -2.19
N GLU A 236 20.93 -30.55 -2.03
CA GLU A 236 20.84 -29.58 -3.12
C GLU A 236 22.22 -29.09 -3.62
N TRP A 237 23.30 -29.33 -2.86
CA TRP A 237 24.62 -28.79 -3.15
C TRP A 237 25.73 -29.82 -2.92
N ASP A 238 26.49 -30.14 -3.96
CA ASP A 238 27.70 -30.96 -3.83
C ASP A 238 28.89 -30.04 -3.52
N LEU A 239 29.66 -30.36 -2.47
CA LEU A 239 30.89 -29.68 -2.16
C LEU A 239 32.07 -30.36 -2.88
N GLU A 240 32.57 -29.71 -3.92
CA GLU A 240 33.75 -30.16 -4.69
C GLU A 240 34.95 -29.24 -4.39
N GLY A 241 35.91 -29.74 -3.63
CA GLY A 241 37.04 -28.94 -3.17
C GLY A 241 36.58 -27.82 -2.23
N ASN A 242 36.76 -26.56 -2.64
CA ASN A 242 36.36 -25.39 -1.85
C ASN A 242 35.09 -24.71 -2.40
N THR A 243 34.30 -25.45 -3.16
CA THR A 243 33.26 -24.90 -4.02
C THR A 243 32.02 -25.75 -3.98
N TYR A 244 30.88 -25.12 -3.71
CA TYR A 244 29.56 -25.71 -3.84
C TYR A 244 29.07 -25.65 -5.27
N ILE A 245 28.59 -26.78 -5.78
CA ILE A 245 27.96 -26.92 -7.08
C ILE A 245 26.52 -27.34 -6.84
N ALA A 246 25.55 -26.60 -7.39
CA ALA A 246 24.15 -26.99 -7.30
C ALA A 246 23.95 -28.35 -7.98
N THR A 247 23.41 -29.32 -7.25
CA THR A 247 22.99 -30.58 -7.86
C THR A 247 21.69 -30.32 -8.61
N GLY A 248 21.40 -31.03 -9.70
CA GLY A 248 20.42 -30.61 -10.72
C GLY A 248 18.98 -30.30 -10.27
N TRP A 249 18.67 -29.02 -9.99
CA TRP A 249 17.33 -28.55 -9.66
C TRP A 249 16.99 -27.20 -10.31
N SER A 250 15.75 -27.08 -10.76
CA SER A 250 15.11 -25.82 -11.15
C SER A 250 14.29 -25.31 -9.97
N TYR A 251 14.72 -24.21 -9.35
CA TYR A 251 13.93 -23.47 -8.36
C TYR A 251 12.78 -22.70 -9.02
N SER A 252 12.19 -23.17 -10.12
CA SER A 252 11.13 -22.45 -10.83
C SER A 252 9.77 -22.65 -10.17
N SER A 253 9.57 -22.10 -8.97
CA SER A 253 8.24 -21.62 -8.59
C SER A 253 8.15 -20.15 -8.91
N ALA A 254 6.97 -19.75 -9.33
CA ALA A 254 6.73 -18.51 -10.03
C ALA A 254 5.69 -17.75 -9.24
N CYS A 255 6.13 -17.28 -8.08
CA CYS A 255 5.31 -16.54 -7.14
C CYS A 255 5.75 -15.09 -7.18
N PHE A 256 4.78 -14.19 -7.00
CA PHE A 256 5.07 -12.79 -6.83
C PHE A 256 4.50 -12.29 -5.52
N TYR A 257 4.97 -11.12 -5.12
CA TYR A 257 4.73 -10.58 -3.80
C TYR A 257 4.09 -9.20 -3.90
N GLU A 258 3.01 -8.98 -3.15
CA GLU A 258 2.44 -7.65 -2.93
C GLU A 258 2.87 -7.14 -1.56
N LEU A 259 3.46 -5.93 -1.50
CA LEU A 259 3.68 -5.26 -0.22
C LEU A 259 2.34 -4.91 0.44
N LYS A 260 2.08 -5.49 1.62
CA LYS A 260 0.91 -5.19 2.45
C LYS A 260 1.22 -4.16 3.52
N GLU A 261 2.32 -4.36 4.24
CA GLU A 261 2.74 -3.49 5.32
C GLU A 261 4.26 -3.35 5.31
N GLU A 262 4.73 -2.17 5.69
CA GLU A 262 6.15 -1.87 5.88
C GLU A 262 6.31 -0.99 7.10
N ARG A 263 7.35 -1.26 7.89
CA ARG A 263 7.78 -0.42 8.98
C ARG A 263 9.28 -0.22 8.90
N THR A 264 9.71 1.04 8.91
CA THR A 264 11.12 1.40 9.01
C THR A 264 11.41 2.04 10.37
N TYR A 265 12.49 1.64 11.04
CA TYR A 265 12.89 2.17 12.33
C TYR A 265 14.40 2.09 12.54
N LEU A 266 14.94 2.80 13.53
CA LEU A 266 16.34 2.73 13.92
C LEU A 266 16.52 1.75 15.09
N GLU A 267 17.45 0.82 14.97
CA GLU A 267 17.85 -0.13 16.01
C GLU A 267 19.39 -0.27 15.98
N ASP A 268 20.07 -0.06 17.11
CA ASP A 268 21.54 -0.15 17.22
C ASP A 268 22.34 0.61 16.13
N GLY A 269 21.81 1.75 15.69
CA GLY A 269 22.43 2.59 14.65
C GLY A 269 22.19 2.10 13.22
N LYS A 270 21.39 1.05 13.02
CA LYS A 270 20.99 0.50 11.72
C LYS A 270 19.56 0.91 11.40
N THR A 271 19.29 1.17 10.12
CA THR A 271 17.92 1.38 9.62
C THR A 271 17.30 0.01 9.34
N MET A 272 16.44 -0.43 10.24
CA MET A 272 15.71 -1.69 10.17
C MET A 272 14.44 -1.54 9.35
N ILE A 273 14.10 -2.59 8.61
CA ILE A 273 12.92 -2.69 7.79
C ILE A 273 12.20 -4.00 8.13
N ASP A 274 10.96 -3.88 8.61
CA ASP A 274 10.02 -4.99 8.69
C ASP A 274 9.06 -4.86 7.51
N ALA A 275 8.92 -5.90 6.70
CA ALA A 275 7.97 -5.93 5.59
C ALA A 275 7.09 -7.18 5.65
N ILE A 276 5.80 -6.99 5.39
CA ILE A 276 4.81 -8.05 5.25
C ILE A 276 4.37 -8.07 3.79
N LEU A 277 4.63 -9.20 3.14
CA LEU A 277 4.34 -9.43 1.73
C LEU A 277 3.35 -10.58 1.59
N ASP A 278 2.33 -10.40 0.77
CA ASP A 278 1.45 -11.50 0.37
C ASP A 278 2.02 -12.19 -0.86
N GLU A 279 2.24 -13.50 -0.76
CA GLU A 279 2.69 -14.33 -1.88
C GLU A 279 1.49 -14.82 -2.68
N TYR A 280 1.56 -14.69 -4.00
CA TYR A 280 0.53 -15.18 -4.91
C TYR A 280 1.11 -16.16 -5.93
N SER A 281 0.31 -17.16 -6.26
CA SER A 281 0.60 -18.18 -7.27
C SER A 281 0.35 -17.66 -8.68
N PHE A 282 1.30 -17.88 -9.58
CA PHE A 282 1.10 -17.69 -11.01
C PHE A 282 1.83 -18.77 -11.81
N LEU A 283 1.13 -19.87 -12.08
CA LEU A 283 1.71 -21.07 -12.69
C LEU A 283 2.41 -20.78 -14.03
N GLU A 284 1.83 -19.90 -14.84
CA GLU A 284 2.37 -19.51 -16.15
C GLU A 284 3.69 -18.74 -16.07
N TYR A 285 4.07 -18.21 -14.90
CA TYR A 285 5.33 -17.48 -14.76
C TYR A 285 6.54 -18.40 -14.85
N GLN A 286 6.37 -19.72 -14.63
CA GLN A 286 7.42 -20.71 -14.95
C GLN A 286 7.89 -20.65 -16.40
N TYR A 287 7.05 -20.14 -17.31
CA TYR A 287 7.37 -19.90 -18.72
C TYR A 287 7.42 -18.40 -19.06
N ALA A 288 6.99 -17.53 -18.14
CA ALA A 288 7.01 -16.08 -18.30
C ALA A 288 8.37 -15.45 -17.96
N SER A 289 9.43 -15.90 -18.64
CA SER A 289 10.71 -15.19 -18.61
C SER A 289 10.54 -13.74 -19.11
N ASN A 290 11.49 -12.85 -18.81
CA ASN A 290 11.48 -11.48 -19.32
C ASN A 290 11.20 -11.46 -20.84
N GLY A 291 10.05 -10.91 -21.23
CA GLY A 291 9.61 -10.87 -22.63
C GLY A 291 8.68 -12.00 -23.08
N PHE A 292 8.13 -12.81 -22.17
CA PHE A 292 7.07 -13.75 -22.50
C PHE A 292 5.84 -13.04 -23.05
N LEU A 293 5.35 -13.55 -24.17
CA LEU A 293 4.14 -13.14 -24.85
C LEU A 293 3.20 -14.35 -24.90
N PRO A 294 1.98 -14.25 -24.34
CA PRO A 294 1.00 -15.33 -24.37
C PRO A 294 0.40 -15.48 -25.77
N ASP A 295 0.03 -16.70 -26.14
CA ASP A 295 -0.81 -16.95 -27.31
C ASP A 295 -2.27 -16.61 -26.95
N PHE A 296 -2.75 -15.49 -27.47
CA PHE A 296 -4.10 -14.99 -27.21
C PHE A 296 -5.25 -15.87 -27.71
N ASN A 297 -4.95 -16.96 -28.42
CA ASN A 297 -5.95 -17.94 -28.85
C ASN A 297 -6.05 -19.15 -27.90
N GLU A 298 -5.15 -19.27 -26.94
CA GLU A 298 -5.18 -20.34 -25.95
C GLU A 298 -6.02 -19.97 -24.72
N THR A 299 -6.34 -20.99 -23.92
CA THR A 299 -6.97 -20.81 -22.61
C THR A 299 -5.92 -21.01 -21.53
N TYR A 300 -5.73 -19.98 -20.70
CA TYR A 300 -4.80 -20.02 -19.57
C TYR A 300 -5.52 -20.20 -18.23
N SER A 301 -4.74 -20.26 -17.14
CA SER A 301 -5.25 -20.17 -15.78
C SER A 301 -6.07 -18.88 -15.58
N LYS A 302 -6.95 -18.89 -14.57
CA LYS A 302 -7.76 -17.72 -14.24
C LYS A 302 -6.91 -16.45 -13.99
N PRO A 303 -5.80 -16.50 -13.23
CA PRO A 303 -4.89 -15.37 -13.09
C PRO A 303 -4.35 -14.84 -14.43
N MET A 304 -3.89 -15.72 -15.32
CA MET A 304 -3.37 -15.27 -16.61
C MET A 304 -4.49 -14.69 -17.50
N MET A 305 -5.67 -15.31 -17.53
CA MET A 305 -6.82 -14.75 -18.23
C MET A 305 -7.18 -13.36 -17.71
N TYR A 306 -7.02 -13.11 -16.40
CA TYR A 306 -7.20 -11.78 -15.80
C TYR A 306 -6.18 -10.76 -16.29
N VAL A 307 -4.89 -11.12 -16.30
CA VAL A 307 -3.82 -10.28 -16.85
C VAL A 307 -4.14 -9.93 -18.30
N LEU A 308 -4.56 -10.91 -19.11
CA LEU A 308 -4.91 -10.69 -20.51
C LEU A 308 -6.17 -9.83 -20.69
N GLU A 309 -7.15 -9.92 -19.80
CA GLU A 309 -8.32 -9.04 -19.84
C GLU A 309 -7.93 -7.58 -19.53
N LYS A 310 -7.08 -7.34 -18.53
CA LYS A 310 -6.72 -5.99 -18.08
C LYS A 310 -5.65 -5.32 -18.92
N LYS A 311 -4.68 -6.11 -19.36
CA LYS A 311 -3.42 -5.65 -19.96
C LYS A 311 -3.12 -6.31 -21.30
N GLY A 312 -3.97 -7.22 -21.78
CA GLY A 312 -3.70 -8.01 -22.98
C GLY A 312 -3.52 -7.18 -24.24
N ASP A 313 -4.20 -6.05 -24.39
CA ASP A 313 -3.98 -5.17 -25.55
C ASP A 313 -2.61 -4.48 -25.49
N GLU A 314 -2.18 -4.02 -24.30
CA GLU A 314 -0.83 -3.50 -24.06
C GLU A 314 0.25 -4.58 -24.28
N ILE A 315 -0.06 -5.85 -24.02
CA ILE A 315 0.85 -6.97 -24.29
C ILE A 315 0.88 -7.29 -25.80
N LYS A 316 -0.29 -7.36 -26.48
CA LYS A 316 -0.39 -7.66 -27.93
C LYS A 316 0.33 -6.64 -28.79
N GLU A 317 0.18 -5.36 -28.45
CA GLU A 317 0.75 -4.26 -29.24
C GLU A 317 2.28 -4.17 -29.06
N GLY A 318 2.85 -4.92 -28.11
CA GLY A 318 4.27 -4.93 -27.79
C GLY A 318 4.84 -3.83 -26.86
N PRO A 319 4.10 -2.83 -26.32
CA PRO A 319 4.68 -1.87 -25.38
C PRO A 319 4.87 -2.41 -23.95
N MET A 320 4.30 -3.58 -23.62
CA MET A 320 4.34 -4.15 -22.27
C MET A 320 4.63 -5.65 -22.32
N SER A 321 5.54 -6.14 -21.49
CA SER A 321 5.71 -7.58 -21.31
C SER A 321 4.68 -8.15 -20.33
N THR A 322 4.48 -9.46 -20.31
CA THR A 322 3.59 -10.10 -19.32
C THR A 322 4.03 -9.84 -17.88
N ILE A 323 5.34 -9.73 -17.64
CA ILE A 323 5.88 -9.43 -16.30
C ILE A 323 5.57 -7.98 -15.88
N ASP A 324 5.73 -7.01 -16.79
CA ASP A 324 5.39 -5.61 -16.55
C ASP A 324 3.87 -5.44 -16.30
N ALA A 325 3.05 -6.23 -16.99
CA ALA A 325 1.62 -6.27 -16.79
C ALA A 325 1.25 -6.76 -15.39
N ILE A 326 1.93 -7.81 -14.90
CA ILE A 326 1.75 -8.34 -13.54
C ILE A 326 2.22 -7.30 -12.52
N GLU A 327 3.41 -6.72 -12.69
CA GLU A 327 3.92 -5.66 -11.80
C GLU A 327 2.94 -4.49 -11.73
N SER A 328 2.42 -4.05 -12.87
CA SER A 328 1.43 -2.96 -12.92
C SER A 328 0.18 -3.28 -12.11
N LEU A 329 -0.33 -4.51 -12.16
CA LEU A 329 -1.49 -4.93 -11.37
C LEU A 329 -1.15 -4.99 -9.88
N ILE A 330 0.04 -5.48 -9.52
CA ILE A 330 0.53 -5.52 -8.14
C ILE A 330 0.69 -4.13 -7.54
N VAL A 331 1.32 -3.22 -8.27
CA VAL A 331 1.60 -1.85 -7.85
C VAL A 331 0.30 -1.09 -7.55
N ILE A 332 -0.75 -1.28 -8.35
CA ILE A 332 -2.06 -0.66 -8.09
C ILE A 332 -2.90 -1.44 -7.06
N GLY A 333 -2.42 -2.57 -6.55
CA GLY A 333 -3.10 -3.42 -5.56
C GLY A 333 -4.24 -4.27 -6.13
N ASP A 334 -4.24 -4.52 -7.44
CA ASP A 334 -5.27 -5.28 -8.15
C ASP A 334 -4.93 -6.78 -8.17
N THR A 335 -4.98 -7.41 -7.00
CA THR A 335 -4.47 -8.78 -6.76
C THR A 335 -5.55 -9.82 -6.49
N ASP A 336 -6.83 -9.44 -6.45
CA ASP A 336 -7.95 -10.30 -6.06
C ASP A 336 -8.17 -11.53 -6.97
N HIS A 337 -7.65 -11.49 -8.19
CA HIS A 337 -7.77 -12.57 -9.18
C HIS A 337 -6.61 -13.57 -9.14
N PHE A 338 -5.64 -13.34 -8.27
CA PHE A 338 -4.51 -14.21 -8.07
C PHE A 338 -4.70 -15.05 -6.80
N GLU A 339 -4.23 -16.30 -6.83
CA GLU A 339 -4.37 -17.21 -5.71
C GLU A 339 -3.29 -16.93 -4.66
N LYS A 340 -3.66 -16.32 -3.54
CA LYS A 340 -2.75 -16.13 -2.40
C LYS A 340 -2.30 -17.49 -1.85
N ARG A 341 -0.99 -17.69 -1.75
CA ARG A 341 -0.35 -18.92 -1.26
C ARG A 341 0.10 -18.85 0.19
N GLY A 342 0.36 -17.63 0.65
CA GLY A 342 0.87 -17.41 1.99
C GLY A 342 1.22 -15.95 2.20
N THR A 343 1.81 -15.69 3.36
CA THR A 343 2.31 -14.39 3.79
C THR A 343 3.76 -14.58 4.20
N LEU A 344 4.63 -13.75 3.65
CA LEU A 344 6.02 -13.67 4.01
C LEU A 344 6.23 -12.45 4.90
N LYS A 345 6.89 -12.66 6.04
CA LYS A 345 7.37 -11.59 6.91
C LYS A 345 8.88 -11.58 6.85
N ILE A 346 9.45 -10.43 6.54
CA ILE A 346 10.90 -10.24 6.51
C ILE A 346 11.29 -9.10 7.44
N LYS A 347 12.33 -9.32 8.24
CA LYS A 347 13.04 -8.27 8.98
C LYS A 347 14.45 -8.21 8.44
N TYR A 348 14.90 -7.06 7.97
CA TYR A 348 16.23 -6.89 7.40
C TYR A 348 16.74 -5.45 7.57
N TYR A 349 18.03 -5.24 7.33
CA TYR A 349 18.62 -3.92 7.12
C TYR A 349 19.54 -3.94 5.90
N ILE A 350 19.90 -2.78 5.39
CA ILE A 350 20.91 -2.66 4.34
C ILE A 350 22.20 -2.20 5.02
N ASP A 351 23.27 -2.98 4.91
CA ASP A 351 24.59 -2.55 5.34
C ASP A 351 25.10 -1.49 4.36
N GLU A 352 25.21 -0.25 4.84
CA GLU A 352 25.63 0.90 4.02
C GLU A 352 27.05 0.77 3.47
N SER A 353 27.91 -0.02 4.12
CA SER A 353 29.31 -0.19 3.70
C SER A 353 29.46 -1.15 2.52
N THR A 354 28.65 -2.21 2.48
CA THR A 354 28.70 -3.26 1.47
C THR A 354 27.56 -3.17 0.45
N GLY A 355 26.51 -2.42 0.76
CA GLY A 355 25.24 -2.39 0.05
C GLY A 355 24.49 -3.73 0.11
N ASN A 356 24.90 -4.64 1.00
CA ASN A 356 24.27 -5.95 1.13
C ASN A 356 23.01 -5.85 1.99
N MET A 357 22.00 -6.62 1.60
CA MET A 357 20.81 -6.80 2.41
C MET A 357 21.08 -7.86 3.47
N ILE A 358 20.98 -7.46 4.73
CA ILE A 358 21.21 -8.32 5.88
C ILE A 358 19.87 -8.69 6.51
N PHE A 359 19.48 -9.94 6.34
CA PHE A 359 18.21 -10.43 6.88
C PHE A 359 18.40 -10.93 8.32
N ILE A 360 17.46 -10.56 9.18
CA ILE A 360 17.40 -10.94 10.59
C ILE A 360 16.36 -12.03 10.81
N ASN A 361 15.24 -11.96 10.09
CA ASN A 361 14.16 -12.93 10.19
C ASN A 361 13.47 -13.05 8.83
N VAL A 362 13.20 -14.28 8.40
CA VAL A 362 12.35 -14.58 7.25
C VAL A 362 11.38 -15.67 7.71
N GLU A 363 10.09 -15.32 7.79
CA GLU A 363 9.02 -16.23 8.22
C GLU A 363 8.00 -16.34 7.09
N PHE A 364 7.78 -17.55 6.60
CA PHE A 364 6.74 -17.84 5.63
C PHE A 364 5.61 -18.64 6.27
N SER A 365 4.37 -18.14 6.14
CA SER A 365 3.16 -18.78 6.65
C SER A 365 2.15 -18.99 5.52
N GLN A 366 1.70 -20.22 5.30
CA GLN A 366 0.69 -20.57 4.29
C GLN A 366 -0.74 -20.33 4.76
#